data_AF-A0A7X4F5B2-F1
#
_entry.id   AF-A0A7X4F5B2-F1
#
_cell.length_a   1.000
_cell.length_b   1.000
_cell.length_c   1.000
_cell.angle_alpha   90.00
_cell.angle_beta   90.00
_cell.angle_gamma   90.00
#
_symmetry.space_group_name_H-M   'P 1'
#
loop_
_entity.id
_entity.type
_entity.pdbx_description
1 polymer ?
#
loop_
_entity_poly.entity_id
_entity_poly.type
_entity_poly.pdbx_seq_one_letter_code
_entity_poly.pdbx_strand_id
1 'polypeptide(L)'
;MALLTPTDLVAALGLAALLLLLMALPAAFWGLTAGDHSQRLSTALVAGANLFLAALLLRRWMDTGHFPVSNLYESLCFLSWCASFTQLLLMRISPHAWVPALTTPLAMGSLAFASFALPSSLQAANSLVPALRSSWLVMHVSVIMASYGALLVGSALAVGVLLANRDQAVAIRGSSIGSGGFRTPTMAMGDNPTGLTSETFSQAERLDNLSYRTITVGFLLLSIGIISGAVWANEAWGSWWSWDPKETWALICWLVYAAYLHTRLNRGWHGRRSAVLAASGFVVVVICYIGVNLLGVGLHSYGWFLGS
;
A
#
# COMPACT_ATOMS: atom_id res chain seq x y z
N MET A 1 -12.79 38.82 4.90
CA MET A 1 -12.60 37.35 4.88
C MET A 1 -11.79 37.04 3.64
N ALA A 2 -10.46 36.96 3.76
CA ALA A 2 -9.59 36.71 2.61
C ALA A 2 -9.90 35.32 2.04
N LEU A 3 -10.29 35.25 0.76
CA LEU A 3 -10.45 33.99 0.07
C LEU A 3 -9.09 33.28 0.05
N LEU A 4 -9.04 32.06 0.59
CA LEU A 4 -7.85 31.21 0.53
C LEU A 4 -7.42 31.10 -0.93
N THR A 5 -6.15 31.33 -1.22
CA THR A 5 -5.65 31.12 -2.58
C THR A 5 -5.74 29.63 -2.92
N PRO A 6 -5.83 29.23 -4.21
CA PRO A 6 -5.88 27.83 -4.61
C PRO A 6 -4.80 26.95 -3.96
N THR A 7 -3.58 27.50 -3.85
CA THR A 7 -2.42 26.87 -3.21
C THR A 7 -2.62 26.69 -1.71
N ASP A 8 -3.22 27.68 -1.03
CA ASP A 8 -3.49 27.59 0.41
C ASP A 8 -4.51 26.50 0.73
N LEU A 9 -5.49 26.29 -0.15
CA LEU A 9 -6.49 25.23 0.05
C LEU A 9 -5.86 23.84 -0.07
N VAL A 10 -5.03 23.61 -1.09
CA VAL A 10 -4.33 22.32 -1.26
C VAL A 10 -3.46 21.99 -0.05
N ALA A 11 -2.71 22.98 0.46
CA ALA A 11 -1.91 22.81 1.66
C ALA A 11 -2.78 22.54 2.90
N ALA A 12 -3.89 23.27 3.06
CA ALA A 12 -4.82 23.08 4.17
C ALA A 12 -5.47 21.69 4.18
N LEU A 13 -5.89 21.19 3.00
CA LEU A 13 -6.45 19.84 2.87
C LEU A 13 -5.41 18.77 3.22
N GLY A 14 -4.16 18.95 2.80
CA GLY A 14 -3.06 18.03 3.09
C GLY A 14 -2.72 18.00 4.58
N LEU A 15 -2.66 19.18 5.21
CA LEU A 15 -2.40 19.30 6.65
C LEU A 15 -3.57 18.76 7.48
N ALA A 16 -4.81 18.98 7.07
CA ALA A 16 -5.99 18.38 7.71
C ALA A 16 -5.96 16.85 7.64
N ALA A 17 -5.65 16.27 6.48
CA ALA A 17 -5.48 14.82 6.34
C ALA A 17 -4.35 14.29 7.24
N LEU A 18 -3.23 15.00 7.32
CA LEU A 18 -2.10 14.61 8.16
C LEU A 18 -2.46 14.65 9.65
N LEU A 19 -3.14 15.70 10.11
CA LEU A 19 -3.60 15.81 11.50
C LEU A 19 -4.57 14.68 11.86
N LEU A 20 -5.48 14.32 10.96
CA LEU A 20 -6.39 13.20 11.16
C LEU A 20 -5.64 11.87 11.25
N LEU A 21 -4.64 11.62 10.41
CA LEU A 21 -3.79 10.43 10.50
C LEU A 21 -2.94 10.41 11.78
N LEU A 22 -2.44 11.57 12.20
CA LEU A 22 -1.69 11.74 13.45
C LEU A 22 -2.55 11.41 14.66
N MET A 23 -3.83 11.81 14.68
CA MET A 23 -4.79 11.45 15.72
C MET A 23 -5.26 9.98 15.60
N ALA A 24 -5.35 9.45 14.37
CA ALA A 24 -5.76 8.08 14.14
C ALA A 24 -4.74 7.06 14.66
N LEU A 25 -3.46 7.43 14.69
CA LEU A 25 -2.37 6.55 15.08
C LEU A 25 -2.44 6.14 16.57
N PRO A 26 -2.50 7.06 17.55
CA PRO A 26 -2.75 6.70 18.95
C PRO A 26 -4.04 5.91 19.14
N ALA A 27 -5.13 6.28 18.44
CA ALA A 27 -6.38 5.53 18.49
C ALA A 27 -6.24 4.10 17.95
N ALA A 28 -5.43 3.89 16.90
CA ALA A 28 -5.16 2.57 16.36
C ALA A 28 -4.40 1.69 17.36
N PHE A 29 -3.37 2.24 18.03
CA PHE A 29 -2.61 1.54 19.05
C PHE A 29 -3.43 1.28 20.32
N TRP A 30 -4.23 2.25 20.76
CA TRP A 30 -5.12 2.07 21.90
C TRP A 30 -6.20 1.03 21.62
N GLY A 31 -6.64 0.90 20.36
CA GLY A 31 -7.54 -0.16 19.92
C GLY A 31 -7.00 -1.58 20.10
N LEU A 32 -5.68 -1.76 20.28
CA LEU A 32 -5.08 -3.07 20.59
C LEU A 32 -5.45 -3.55 22.00
N THR A 33 -5.73 -2.62 22.93
CA THR A 33 -6.03 -2.91 24.34
C THR A 33 -7.46 -2.54 24.74
N ALA A 34 -8.05 -1.49 24.16
CA ALA A 34 -9.25 -0.82 24.68
C ALA A 34 -10.55 -1.02 23.89
N GLY A 35 -10.74 -2.17 23.25
CA GLY A 35 -12.02 -2.59 22.67
C GLY A 35 -12.52 -1.78 21.45
N ASP A 36 -13.77 -2.01 21.07
CA ASP A 36 -14.36 -1.59 19.78
C ASP A 36 -14.46 -0.07 19.56
N HIS A 37 -14.61 0.73 20.63
CA HIS A 37 -14.83 2.17 20.49
C HIS A 37 -13.61 2.86 19.86
N SER A 38 -12.41 2.49 20.32
CA SER A 38 -11.15 3.04 19.81
C SER A 38 -10.90 2.64 18.35
N GLN A 39 -11.30 1.43 17.95
CA GLN A 39 -11.25 0.99 16.55
C GLN A 39 -12.19 1.79 15.64
N ARG A 40 -13.42 2.06 16.11
CA ARG A 40 -14.38 2.89 15.36
C ARG A 40 -13.86 4.32 15.19
N LEU A 41 -13.28 4.90 16.24
CA LEU A 41 -12.65 6.22 16.18
C LEU A 41 -11.50 6.24 15.17
N SER A 42 -10.58 5.27 15.23
CA SER A 42 -9.48 5.16 14.27
C SER A 42 -10.01 5.04 12.83
N THR A 43 -11.06 4.24 12.61
CA THR A 43 -11.73 4.10 11.30
C THR A 43 -12.27 5.44 10.80
N ALA A 44 -12.97 6.19 11.66
CA ALA A 44 -13.56 7.47 11.31
C ALA A 44 -12.50 8.51 10.97
N LEU A 45 -11.41 8.56 11.74
CA LEU A 45 -10.29 9.47 11.50
C LEU A 45 -9.57 9.15 10.18
N VAL A 46 -9.29 7.88 9.90
CA VAL A 46 -8.67 7.45 8.63
C VAL A 46 -9.60 7.70 7.44
N ALA A 47 -10.90 7.47 7.60
CA ALA A 47 -11.90 7.78 6.57
C ALA A 47 -11.94 9.29 6.28
N GLY A 48 -11.93 10.12 7.32
CA GLY A 48 -11.81 11.58 7.17
C GLY A 48 -10.54 11.96 6.42
N ALA A 49 -9.37 11.43 6.82
CA ALA A 49 -8.11 11.70 6.15
C ALA A 49 -8.13 11.29 4.68
N ASN A 50 -8.72 10.12 4.36
CA ASN A 50 -8.84 9.66 2.98
C ASN A 50 -9.73 10.58 2.13
N LEU A 51 -10.82 11.11 2.70
CA LEU A 51 -11.67 12.10 2.02
C LEU A 51 -10.95 13.43 1.80
N PHE A 52 -10.17 13.91 2.77
CA PHE A 52 -9.35 15.12 2.61
C PHE A 52 -8.26 14.93 1.55
N LEU A 53 -7.62 13.76 1.50
CA LEU A 53 -6.65 13.41 0.44
C LEU A 53 -7.33 13.34 -0.94
N ALA A 54 -8.51 12.74 -1.03
CA ALA A 54 -9.28 12.74 -2.28
C ALA A 54 -9.64 14.16 -2.73
N ALA A 55 -10.10 15.00 -1.81
CA ALA A 55 -10.39 16.42 -2.09
C ALA A 55 -9.14 17.19 -2.53
N LEU A 56 -7.99 16.94 -1.90
CA LEU A 56 -6.71 17.53 -2.29
C LEU A 56 -6.34 17.17 -3.72
N LEU A 57 -6.43 15.88 -4.07
CA LEU A 57 -6.10 15.37 -5.40
C LEU A 57 -7.07 15.92 -6.45
N LEU A 58 -8.37 15.91 -6.18
CA LEU A 58 -9.39 16.49 -7.06
C LEU A 58 -9.16 17.99 -7.26
N ARG A 59 -8.83 18.72 -6.19
CA ARG A 59 -8.52 20.15 -6.29
C ARG A 59 -7.31 20.39 -7.18
N ARG A 60 -6.22 19.63 -6.98
CA ARG A 60 -5.04 19.72 -7.85
C ARG A 60 -5.35 19.38 -9.30
N TRP A 61 -6.23 18.40 -9.55
CA TRP A 61 -6.66 18.10 -10.92
C TRP A 61 -7.36 19.32 -11.54
N MET A 62 -8.29 19.96 -10.83
CA MET A 62 -8.97 21.16 -11.34
C MET A 62 -8.00 22.31 -11.61
N ASP A 63 -7.00 22.52 -10.75
CA ASP A 63 -6.05 23.62 -10.88
C ASP A 63 -5.03 23.39 -12.02
N THR A 64 -4.62 22.14 -12.26
CA THR A 64 -3.57 21.79 -13.25
C THR A 64 -4.12 21.30 -14.60
N GLY A 65 -5.40 20.90 -14.65
CA GLY A 65 -6.04 20.38 -15.86
C GLY A 65 -5.66 18.93 -16.21
N HIS A 66 -4.90 18.23 -15.37
CA HIS A 66 -4.49 16.84 -15.59
C HIS A 66 -4.56 16.00 -14.31
N PHE A 67 -4.48 14.67 -14.46
CA PHE A 67 -4.51 13.76 -13.32
C PHE A 67 -3.32 14.00 -12.36
N PRO A 68 -3.52 14.04 -11.03
CA PRO A 68 -2.53 14.50 -10.06
C PRO A 68 -1.54 13.38 -9.69
N VAL A 69 -0.69 12.98 -10.64
CA VAL A 69 0.43 12.04 -10.45
C VAL A 69 1.70 12.53 -11.16
N SER A 70 1.75 13.82 -11.48
CA SER A 70 2.75 14.39 -12.40
C SER A 70 4.11 14.64 -11.75
N ASN A 71 4.12 14.87 -10.44
CA ASN A 71 5.32 15.17 -9.66
C ASN A 71 5.39 14.27 -8.41
N LEU A 72 6.54 14.30 -7.74
CA LEU A 72 6.80 13.46 -6.58
C LEU A 72 5.81 13.74 -5.44
N TYR A 73 5.50 15.01 -5.15
CA TYR A 73 4.53 15.40 -4.12
C TYR A 73 3.14 14.80 -4.40
N GLU A 74 2.61 15.00 -5.61
CA GLU A 74 1.32 14.47 -6.04
C GLU A 74 1.28 12.94 -5.97
N SER A 75 2.32 12.28 -6.45
CA SER A 75 2.41 10.82 -6.40
C SER A 75 2.47 10.28 -4.95
N LEU A 76 3.13 10.97 -4.02
CA LEU A 76 3.16 10.59 -2.61
C LEU A 76 1.80 10.81 -1.91
N CYS A 77 1.10 11.91 -2.23
CA CYS A 77 -0.27 12.13 -1.77
C CYS A 77 -1.21 11.05 -2.32
N PHE A 78 -1.07 10.69 -3.60
CA PHE A 78 -1.84 9.62 -4.23
C PHE A 78 -1.53 8.25 -3.62
N LEU A 79 -0.26 7.95 -3.35
CA LEU A 79 0.15 6.74 -2.63
C LEU A 79 -0.44 6.68 -1.22
N SER A 80 -0.42 7.80 -0.49
CA SER A 80 -1.03 7.93 0.85
C SER A 80 -2.54 7.67 0.79
N TRP A 81 -3.20 8.15 -0.27
CA TRP A 81 -4.61 7.90 -0.53
C TRP A 81 -4.87 6.41 -0.84
N CYS A 82 -4.09 5.77 -1.71
CA CYS A 82 -4.22 4.34 -2.02
C CYS A 82 -3.96 3.44 -0.79
N ALA A 83 -2.95 3.78 0.03
CA ALA A 83 -2.62 3.04 1.24
C ALA A 83 -3.74 3.15 2.29
N SER A 84 -4.23 4.37 2.56
CA SER A 84 -5.35 4.60 3.50
C SER A 84 -6.66 4.00 2.98
N PHE A 85 -6.91 4.04 1.67
CA PHE A 85 -8.07 3.40 1.06
C PHE A 85 -8.01 1.87 1.21
N THR A 86 -6.86 1.27 0.94
CA THR A 86 -6.63 -0.17 1.16
C THR A 86 -6.85 -0.53 2.62
N GLN A 87 -6.28 0.24 3.56
CA GLN A 87 -6.52 0.07 4.99
C GLN A 87 -8.02 0.07 5.33
N LEU A 88 -8.79 1.05 4.83
CA LEU A 88 -10.23 1.12 5.08
C LEU A 88 -10.97 -0.10 4.54
N LEU A 89 -10.62 -0.58 3.35
CA LEU A 89 -11.19 -1.80 2.78
C LEU A 89 -10.90 -3.01 3.67
N LEU A 90 -9.67 -3.13 4.19
CA LEU A 90 -9.31 -4.24 5.07
C LEU A 90 -10.01 -4.15 6.43
N MET A 91 -10.18 -2.95 6.98
CA MET A 91 -10.96 -2.74 8.22
C MET A 91 -12.44 -3.06 8.03
N ARG A 92 -12.98 -2.90 6.82
CA ARG A 92 -14.35 -3.33 6.47
C ARG A 92 -14.47 -4.85 6.34
N ILE A 93 -13.48 -5.52 5.74
CA ILE A 93 -13.49 -6.97 5.53
C ILE A 93 -13.17 -7.72 6.84
N SER A 94 -12.31 -7.17 7.69
CA SER A 94 -11.83 -7.79 8.92
C SER A 94 -11.59 -6.73 9.99
N PRO A 95 -12.61 -6.40 10.80
CA PRO A 95 -12.49 -5.42 11.88
C PRO A 95 -11.58 -5.99 12.97
N HIS A 96 -10.30 -5.62 12.91
CA HIS A 96 -9.28 -6.09 13.84
C HIS A 96 -8.27 -4.97 14.11
N ALA A 97 -7.99 -4.68 15.38
CA ALA A 97 -7.15 -3.55 15.80
C ALA A 97 -5.73 -3.52 15.20
N TRP A 98 -5.18 -4.68 14.86
CA TRP A 98 -3.84 -4.75 14.27
C TRP A 98 -3.76 -4.16 12.86
N VAL A 99 -4.88 -4.13 12.12
CA VAL A 99 -4.90 -3.55 10.78
C VAL A 99 -4.53 -2.06 10.84
N PRO A 100 -5.30 -1.19 11.52
CA PRO A 100 -4.95 0.22 11.58
C PRO A 100 -3.62 0.48 12.31
N ALA A 101 -3.24 -0.32 13.30
CA ALA A 101 -2.00 -0.11 14.04
C ALA A 101 -0.75 -0.27 13.15
N LEU A 102 -0.78 -1.23 12.21
CA LEU A 102 0.33 -1.51 11.31
C LEU A 102 0.32 -0.63 10.05
N THR A 103 -0.85 -0.23 9.56
CA THR A 103 -0.98 0.43 8.25
C THR A 103 -1.10 1.94 8.32
N THR A 104 -1.66 2.51 9.41
CA THR A 104 -1.77 3.97 9.58
C THR A 104 -0.41 4.68 9.52
N PRO A 105 0.68 4.15 10.12
CA PRO A 105 2.01 4.74 9.97
C PRO A 105 2.47 4.92 8.53
N LEU A 106 2.01 4.06 7.60
CA LEU A 106 2.43 4.11 6.21
C LEU A 106 1.88 5.35 5.51
N ALA A 107 0.55 5.51 5.55
CA ALA A 107 -0.12 6.67 4.94
C ALA A 107 0.30 7.98 5.62
N MET A 108 0.49 7.95 6.95
CA MET A 108 0.98 9.11 7.69
C MET A 108 2.42 9.45 7.29
N GLY A 109 3.31 8.45 7.21
CA GLY A 109 4.72 8.64 6.88
C GLY A 109 4.92 9.15 5.46
N SER A 110 4.20 8.60 4.48
CA SER A 110 4.26 9.08 3.09
C SER A 110 3.75 10.52 2.95
N LEU A 111 2.66 10.87 3.64
CA LEU A 111 2.11 12.23 3.62
C LEU A 111 2.98 13.24 4.39
N ALA A 112 3.55 12.83 5.51
CA ALA A 112 4.49 13.66 6.28
C ALA A 112 5.77 13.92 5.47
N PHE A 113 6.30 12.90 4.81
CA PHE A 113 7.44 13.04 3.91
C PHE A 113 7.13 14.00 2.76
N ALA A 114 5.97 13.87 2.12
CA ALA A 114 5.53 14.78 1.06
C ALA A 114 5.43 16.24 1.55
N SER A 115 4.87 16.45 2.73
CA SER A 115 4.61 17.79 3.27
C SER A 115 5.85 18.48 3.83
N PHE A 116 6.77 17.74 4.46
CA PHE A 116 7.85 18.32 5.26
C PHE A 116 9.26 18.01 4.77
N ALA A 117 9.48 16.88 4.09
CA ALA A 117 10.82 16.47 3.67
C ALA A 117 11.15 16.92 2.23
N LEU A 118 10.14 17.18 1.40
CA LEU A 118 10.35 17.64 0.03
C LEU A 118 10.67 19.15 -0.02
N PRO A 119 11.74 19.57 -0.74
CA PRO A 119 11.97 20.97 -1.08
C PRO A 119 10.76 21.60 -1.78
N SER A 120 10.50 22.88 -1.52
CA SER A 120 9.38 23.62 -2.10
C SER A 120 9.37 23.62 -3.63
N SER A 121 10.53 23.51 -4.28
CA SER A 121 10.66 23.37 -5.73
C SER A 121 10.06 22.08 -6.29
N LEU A 122 10.10 20.97 -5.53
CA LEU A 122 9.51 19.68 -5.92
C LEU A 122 8.03 19.56 -5.54
N GLN A 123 7.51 20.48 -4.73
CA GLN A 123 6.09 20.60 -4.39
C GLN A 123 5.31 21.46 -5.40
N ALA A 124 6.02 22.31 -6.14
CA ALA A 124 5.47 23.19 -7.16
C ALA A 124 4.93 22.40 -8.36
N ALA A 125 3.75 22.78 -8.84
CA ALA A 125 3.15 22.20 -10.04
C ALA A 125 3.89 22.75 -11.28
N ASN A 126 4.79 21.96 -11.85
CA ASN A 126 5.46 22.29 -13.11
C ASN A 126 4.60 21.87 -14.30
N SER A 127 4.71 22.59 -15.41
CA SER A 127 4.03 22.23 -16.65
C SER A 127 4.52 20.87 -17.16
N LEU A 128 3.56 20.03 -17.55
CA LEU A 128 3.85 18.69 -18.07
C LEU A 128 4.78 18.76 -19.29
N VAL A 129 5.89 18.02 -19.26
CA VAL A 129 6.70 17.72 -20.44
C VAL A 129 5.81 16.98 -21.46
N PRO A 130 5.89 17.26 -22.78
CA PRO A 130 4.95 16.75 -23.79
C PRO A 130 4.69 15.23 -23.80
N ALA A 131 5.64 14.40 -23.35
CA ALA A 131 5.49 12.95 -23.21
C ALA A 131 4.45 12.53 -22.15
N LEU A 132 4.08 13.42 -21.23
CA LEU A 132 3.12 13.17 -20.14
C LEU A 132 1.64 13.38 -20.55
N ARG A 133 1.37 13.68 -21.84
CA ARG A 133 0.02 13.90 -22.35
C ARG A 133 -0.70 12.62 -22.82
N SER A 134 -0.06 11.46 -22.74
CA SER A 134 -0.68 10.20 -23.16
C SER A 134 -1.58 9.61 -22.07
N SER A 135 -2.73 9.09 -22.47
CA SER A 135 -3.65 8.36 -21.57
C SER A 135 -3.00 7.10 -20.99
N TRP A 136 -2.04 6.51 -21.73
CA TRP A 136 -1.29 5.34 -21.30
C TRP A 136 -0.42 5.60 -20.08
N LEU A 137 0.24 6.77 -20.01
CA LEU A 137 1.05 7.11 -18.85
C LEU A 137 0.18 7.25 -17.60
N VAL A 138 -0.96 7.95 -17.71
CA VAL A 138 -1.87 8.14 -16.57
C VAL A 138 -2.36 6.80 -16.04
N MET A 139 -2.75 5.87 -16.94
CA MET A 139 -3.11 4.51 -16.57
C MET A 139 -1.95 3.78 -15.88
N HIS A 140 -0.77 3.76 -16.50
CA HIS A 140 0.42 3.08 -15.98
C HIS A 140 0.77 3.55 -14.57
N VAL A 141 0.96 4.86 -14.39
CA VAL A 141 1.40 5.43 -13.10
C VAL A 141 0.34 5.24 -12.03
N SER A 142 -0.94 5.48 -12.34
CA SER A 142 -2.02 5.31 -11.34
C SER A 142 -2.17 3.86 -10.89
N VAL A 143 -2.07 2.88 -11.80
CA VAL A 143 -2.13 1.45 -11.49
C VAL A 143 -0.90 1.01 -10.68
N ILE A 144 0.30 1.49 -11.01
CA ILE A 144 1.52 1.23 -10.21
C ILE A 144 1.40 1.81 -8.81
N MET A 145 0.90 3.04 -8.64
CA MET A 145 0.74 3.63 -7.30
C MET A 145 -0.32 2.90 -6.47
N ALA A 146 -1.44 2.49 -7.08
CA ALA A 146 -2.44 1.66 -6.43
C ALA A 146 -1.86 0.30 -6.00
N SER A 147 -1.04 -0.31 -6.87
CA SER A 147 -0.29 -1.53 -6.55
C SER A 147 0.63 -1.35 -5.36
N TYR A 148 1.49 -0.31 -5.35
CA TYR A 148 2.41 -0.05 -4.24
C TYR A 148 1.67 0.22 -2.93
N GLY A 149 0.55 0.95 -2.96
CA GLY A 149 -0.32 1.13 -1.79
C GLY A 149 -0.77 -0.21 -1.20
N ALA A 150 -1.27 -1.12 -2.05
CA ALA A 150 -1.68 -2.46 -1.61
C ALA A 150 -0.51 -3.33 -1.14
N LEU A 151 0.62 -3.34 -1.86
CA LEU A 151 1.81 -4.13 -1.52
C LEU A 151 2.44 -3.67 -0.20
N LEU A 152 2.55 -2.37 0.04
CA LEU A 152 3.06 -1.81 1.32
C LEU A 152 2.14 -2.18 2.48
N VAL A 153 0.82 -2.03 2.31
CA VAL A 153 -0.17 -2.41 3.33
C VAL A 153 -0.11 -3.91 3.62
N GLY A 154 -0.10 -4.76 2.59
CA GLY A 154 -0.01 -6.20 2.74
C GLY A 154 1.29 -6.65 3.40
N SER A 155 2.41 -6.00 3.08
CA SER A 155 3.72 -6.31 3.69
C SER A 155 3.80 -5.84 5.15
N ALA A 156 3.18 -4.72 5.51
CA ALA A 156 3.08 -4.28 6.90
C ALA A 156 2.24 -5.25 7.75
N LEU A 157 1.19 -5.84 7.19
CA LEU A 157 0.46 -6.92 7.85
C LEU A 157 1.34 -8.16 8.06
N ALA A 158 2.22 -8.51 7.11
CA ALA A 158 3.20 -9.59 7.29
C ALA A 158 4.20 -9.30 8.41
N VAL A 159 4.63 -8.04 8.58
CA VAL A 159 5.41 -7.62 9.76
C VAL A 159 4.61 -7.86 11.04
N GLY A 160 3.31 -7.56 11.04
CA GLY A 160 2.38 -7.89 12.12
C GLY A 160 2.38 -9.38 12.50
N VAL A 161 2.38 -10.26 11.49
CA VAL A 161 2.48 -11.71 11.69
C VAL A 161 3.79 -12.08 12.38
N LEU A 162 4.92 -11.47 12.01
CA LEU A 162 6.21 -11.71 12.65
C LEU A 162 6.27 -11.19 14.09
N LEU A 163 5.61 -10.07 14.37
CA LEU A 163 5.53 -9.48 15.71
C LEU A 163 4.64 -10.29 16.65
N ALA A 164 3.51 -10.78 16.13
CA ALA A 164 2.57 -11.60 16.90
C ALA A 164 3.09 -13.02 17.17
N ASN A 165 3.98 -13.56 16.31
CA ASN A 165 4.43 -14.97 16.36
C ASN A 165 5.92 -15.13 16.69
N ARG A 166 6.47 -14.40 17.66
CA ARG A 166 7.90 -14.54 18.00
C ARG A 166 8.29 -15.98 18.41
N ASP A 167 7.36 -16.76 18.98
CA ASP A 167 7.67 -18.04 19.66
C ASP A 167 6.85 -19.28 19.21
N GLN A 168 5.93 -19.19 18.24
CA GLN A 168 5.07 -20.33 17.84
C GLN A 168 5.27 -20.77 16.38
N ALA A 169 5.38 -22.09 16.18
CA ALA A 169 5.35 -22.72 14.86
C ALA A 169 3.92 -22.73 14.32
N VAL A 170 3.50 -21.62 13.71
CA VAL A 170 2.16 -21.53 13.10
C VAL A 170 2.12 -22.42 11.86
N ALA A 171 1.37 -23.52 11.94
CA ALA A 171 0.90 -24.22 10.76
C ALA A 171 -0.14 -23.32 10.08
N ILE A 172 0.30 -22.47 9.15
CA ILE A 172 -0.59 -21.53 8.48
C ILE A 172 -1.54 -22.31 7.58
N ARG A 173 -2.78 -22.43 8.05
CA ARG A 173 -3.88 -23.07 7.36
C ARG A 173 -4.68 -21.98 6.65
N GLY A 174 -4.20 -21.50 5.50
CA GLY A 174 -4.86 -20.46 4.70
C GLY A 174 -5.28 -21.02 3.33
N SER A 175 -6.57 -21.02 3.04
CA SER A 175 -7.08 -21.27 1.68
C SER A 175 -6.98 -19.98 0.86
N SER A 176 -6.37 -20.06 -0.34
CA SER A 176 -6.30 -18.92 -1.27
C SER A 176 -7.67 -18.46 -1.79
N ILE A 177 -8.68 -19.30 -1.60
CA ILE A 177 -10.06 -19.09 -2.03
C ILE A 177 -10.85 -19.04 -0.73
N GLY A 178 -11.55 -17.93 -0.48
CA GLY A 178 -12.23 -17.63 0.79
C GLY A 178 -13.41 -18.54 1.14
N SER A 179 -13.35 -19.84 0.86
CA SER A 179 -14.24 -20.82 1.45
C SER A 179 -13.82 -21.03 2.90
N GLY A 180 -14.80 -20.88 3.79
CA GLY A 180 -14.67 -20.74 5.23
C GLY A 180 -13.83 -21.80 5.95
N GLY A 181 -13.59 -21.48 7.22
CA GLY A 181 -12.63 -22.13 8.11
C GLY A 181 -12.57 -23.63 8.02
N PHE A 182 -11.37 -24.16 8.28
CA PHE A 182 -11.15 -25.59 8.40
C PHE A 182 -12.23 -26.18 9.29
N ARG A 183 -13.04 -27.04 8.69
CA ARG A 183 -14.06 -27.78 9.42
C ARG A 183 -13.39 -29.06 9.88
N THR A 184 -13.09 -29.14 11.16
CA THR A 184 -12.64 -30.40 11.76
C THR A 184 -13.85 -31.31 11.92
N PRO A 185 -13.78 -32.58 11.47
CA PRO A 185 -14.81 -33.55 11.79
C PRO A 185 -14.81 -33.77 13.29
N THR A 186 -15.93 -33.52 13.95
CA THR A 186 -16.14 -33.91 15.33
C THR A 186 -16.22 -35.43 15.36
N MET A 187 -15.18 -36.08 15.88
CA MET A 187 -15.16 -37.51 16.13
C MET A 187 -16.01 -37.76 17.39
N ALA A 188 -17.16 -38.41 17.24
CA ALA A 188 -17.79 -39.04 18.39
C ALA A 188 -16.99 -40.29 18.79
N MET A 189 -17.31 -40.86 19.94
CA MET A 189 -16.71 -42.11 20.44
C MET A 189 -17.23 -43.30 19.59
N GLY A 190 -16.82 -43.34 18.32
CA GLY A 190 -17.21 -44.28 17.26
C GLY A 190 -16.83 -43.70 15.89
N ASP A 191 -16.35 -44.55 14.97
CA ASP A 191 -15.65 -44.22 13.71
C ASP A 191 -16.39 -43.31 12.69
N ASN A 192 -17.55 -42.76 13.03
CA ASN A 192 -18.32 -41.87 12.16
C ASN A 192 -18.29 -40.42 12.67
N PRO A 193 -17.87 -39.45 11.82
CA PRO A 193 -17.88 -38.05 12.20
C PRO A 193 -19.32 -37.55 12.37
N THR A 194 -19.64 -37.01 13.55
CA THR A 194 -21.01 -36.59 13.94
C THR A 194 -21.31 -35.13 13.65
N GLY A 195 -20.32 -34.35 13.19
CA GLY A 195 -20.48 -32.94 12.86
C GLY A 195 -19.22 -32.31 12.30
N LEU A 196 -19.35 -31.07 11.84
CA LEU A 196 -18.26 -30.24 11.35
C LEU A 196 -18.17 -29.00 12.25
N THR A 197 -17.12 -28.87 13.04
CA THR A 197 -16.87 -27.68 13.88
C THR A 197 -16.05 -26.66 13.12
N SER A 198 -16.44 -25.38 13.18
CA SER A 198 -15.64 -24.30 12.62
C SER A 198 -14.43 -24.04 13.52
N GLU A 199 -13.22 -24.27 13.01
CA GLU A 199 -11.99 -23.85 13.69
C GLU A 199 -11.91 -22.31 13.70
N THR A 200 -11.65 -21.74 14.88
CA THR A 200 -11.44 -20.29 15.02
C THR A 200 -10.01 -19.95 14.64
N PHE A 201 -9.84 -19.16 13.58
CA PHE A 201 -8.51 -18.71 13.19
C PHE A 201 -7.85 -17.88 14.29
N SER A 202 -6.59 -18.22 14.58
CA SER A 202 -5.69 -17.42 15.39
C SER A 202 -5.54 -16.03 14.78
N GLN A 203 -5.26 -15.05 15.62
CA GLN A 203 -4.96 -13.68 15.20
C GLN A 203 -3.85 -13.63 14.13
N ALA A 204 -2.81 -14.44 14.31
CA ALA A 204 -1.72 -14.60 13.36
C ALA A 204 -2.18 -15.05 11.98
N GLU A 205 -3.05 -16.05 11.95
CA GLU A 205 -3.60 -16.62 10.73
C GLU A 205 -4.51 -15.61 10.02
N ARG A 206 -5.27 -14.81 10.77
CA ARG A 206 -6.10 -13.74 10.19
C ARG A 206 -5.23 -12.69 9.52
N LEU A 207 -4.19 -12.21 10.20
CA LEU A 207 -3.25 -11.21 9.65
C LEU A 207 -2.50 -11.74 8.44
N ASP A 208 -2.08 -13.00 8.47
CA ASP A 208 -1.39 -13.64 7.35
C ASP A 208 -2.31 -13.83 6.13
N ASN A 209 -3.55 -14.29 6.33
CA ASN A 209 -4.53 -14.41 5.25
C ASN A 209 -4.86 -13.05 4.63
N LEU A 210 -4.98 -12.01 5.46
CA LEU A 210 -5.21 -10.64 5.01
C LEU A 210 -4.01 -10.13 4.21
N SER A 211 -2.79 -10.30 4.73
CA SER A 211 -1.54 -9.98 4.04
C SER A 211 -1.45 -10.65 2.68
N TYR A 212 -1.67 -11.98 2.61
CA TYR A 212 -1.63 -12.74 1.37
C TYR A 212 -2.62 -12.21 0.32
N ARG A 213 -3.87 -11.95 0.73
CA ARG A 213 -4.91 -11.43 -0.16
C ARG A 213 -4.58 -10.03 -0.67
N THR A 214 -4.13 -9.15 0.21
CA THR A 214 -3.74 -7.78 -0.17
C THR A 214 -2.53 -7.78 -1.09
N ILE A 215 -1.51 -8.59 -0.79
CA ILE A 215 -0.32 -8.74 -1.66
C ILE A 215 -0.71 -9.31 -3.02
N THR A 216 -1.63 -10.28 -3.08
CA THR A 216 -2.12 -10.85 -4.35
C THR A 216 -2.76 -9.76 -5.22
N VAL A 217 -3.63 -8.94 -4.65
CA VAL A 217 -4.24 -7.80 -5.38
C VAL A 217 -3.16 -6.81 -5.84
N GLY A 218 -2.24 -6.45 -4.95
CA GLY A 218 -1.13 -5.56 -5.28
C GLY A 218 -0.24 -6.11 -6.41
N PHE A 219 0.06 -7.41 -6.40
CA PHE A 219 0.88 -8.08 -7.42
C PHE A 219 0.19 -8.13 -8.79
N LEU A 220 -1.12 -8.38 -8.84
CA LEU A 220 -1.88 -8.34 -10.08
C LEU A 220 -1.89 -6.93 -10.67
N LEU A 221 -2.12 -5.91 -9.83
CA LEU A 221 -2.02 -4.52 -10.25
C LEU A 221 -0.59 -4.16 -10.70
N LEU A 222 0.45 -4.65 -10.01
CA LEU A 222 1.85 -4.43 -10.41
C LEU A 222 2.10 -4.99 -11.81
N SER A 223 1.59 -6.20 -12.08
CA SER A 223 1.75 -6.86 -13.37
C SER A 223 1.09 -6.07 -14.50
N ILE A 224 -0.14 -5.59 -14.29
CA ILE A 224 -0.84 -4.71 -15.25
C ILE A 224 -0.08 -3.39 -15.42
N GLY A 225 0.45 -2.84 -14.34
CA GLY A 225 1.28 -1.65 -14.34
C GLY A 225 2.54 -1.82 -15.19
N ILE A 226 3.32 -2.89 -14.97
CA ILE A 226 4.55 -3.16 -15.75
C ILE A 226 4.22 -3.34 -17.25
N ILE A 227 3.17 -4.09 -17.59
CA ILE A 227 2.77 -4.32 -18.98
C ILE A 227 2.36 -3.00 -19.65
N SER A 228 1.49 -2.20 -19.00
CA SER A 228 1.09 -0.89 -19.54
C SER A 228 2.25 0.10 -19.62
N GLY A 229 3.22 0.00 -18.71
CA GLY A 229 4.46 0.79 -18.74
C GLY A 229 5.32 0.46 -19.95
N ALA A 230 5.48 -0.83 -20.27
CA ALA A 230 6.23 -1.26 -21.45
C ALA A 230 5.60 -0.77 -22.75
N VAL A 231 4.26 -0.78 -22.85
CA VAL A 231 3.52 -0.21 -23.99
C VAL A 231 3.82 1.29 -24.14
N TRP A 232 3.71 2.04 -23.03
CA TRP A 232 4.00 3.47 -23.03
C TRP A 232 5.47 3.76 -23.38
N ALA A 233 6.42 2.99 -22.84
CA ALA A 233 7.85 3.16 -23.12
C ALA A 233 8.15 2.99 -24.62
N ASN A 234 7.50 2.04 -25.28
CA ASN A 234 7.64 1.84 -26.71
C ASN A 234 7.08 3.03 -27.52
N GLU A 235 5.95 3.61 -27.10
CA GLU A 235 5.39 4.81 -27.73
C GLU A 235 6.27 6.06 -27.51
N ALA A 236 6.88 6.20 -26.33
CA ALA A 236 7.63 7.39 -25.95
C ALA A 236 9.09 7.37 -26.43
N TRP A 237 9.76 6.23 -26.33
CA TRP A 237 11.21 6.09 -26.54
C TRP A 237 11.58 5.05 -27.60
N GLY A 238 10.60 4.35 -28.19
CA GLY A 238 10.84 3.32 -29.21
C GLY A 238 11.39 2.00 -28.68
N SER A 239 11.39 1.78 -27.36
CA SER A 239 11.78 0.52 -26.72
C SER A 239 10.80 0.14 -25.60
N TRP A 240 10.51 -1.16 -25.47
CA TRP A 240 9.63 -1.71 -24.43
C TRP A 240 10.26 -1.73 -23.04
N TRP A 241 11.59 -1.73 -22.97
CA TRP A 241 12.36 -1.81 -21.73
C TRP A 241 13.77 -1.27 -21.99
N SER A 242 14.25 -0.43 -21.08
CA SER A 242 15.52 0.27 -21.20
C SER A 242 16.50 -0.06 -20.07
N TRP A 243 16.15 -0.98 -19.16
CA TRP A 243 16.96 -1.35 -17.98
C TRP A 243 17.31 -0.15 -17.12
N ASP A 244 16.44 0.85 -17.11
CA ASP A 244 16.64 1.99 -16.25
C ASP A 244 16.51 1.54 -14.77
N PRO A 245 17.03 2.32 -13.82
CA PRO A 245 16.94 1.93 -12.41
C PRO A 245 15.50 1.66 -11.96
N LYS A 246 14.50 2.43 -12.40
CA LYS A 246 13.11 2.24 -11.95
C LYS A 246 12.49 0.96 -12.48
N GLU A 247 12.67 0.69 -13.77
CA GLU A 247 12.28 -0.53 -14.45
C GLU A 247 12.93 -1.74 -13.77
N THR A 248 14.25 -1.68 -13.53
CA THR A 248 15.00 -2.76 -12.88
C THR A 248 14.47 -3.05 -11.47
N TRP A 249 14.24 -2.01 -10.66
CA TRP A 249 13.70 -2.18 -9.31
C TRP A 249 12.23 -2.62 -9.32
N ALA A 250 11.44 -2.22 -10.32
CA ALA A 250 10.07 -2.72 -10.49
C ALA A 250 10.06 -4.22 -10.80
N LEU A 251 11.01 -4.71 -11.61
CA LEU A 251 11.20 -6.13 -11.87
C LEU A 251 11.64 -6.89 -10.59
N ILE A 252 12.56 -6.32 -9.80
CA ILE A 252 12.98 -6.90 -8.52
C ILE A 252 11.78 -6.99 -7.55
N CYS A 253 10.99 -5.91 -7.42
CA CYS A 253 9.73 -5.91 -6.67
C CYS A 253 8.82 -7.06 -7.12
N TRP A 254 8.61 -7.18 -8.43
CA TRP A 254 7.76 -8.22 -9.01
C TRP A 254 8.28 -9.62 -8.66
N LEU A 255 9.57 -9.88 -8.80
CA LEU A 255 10.18 -11.17 -8.48
C LEU A 255 10.08 -11.53 -6.99
N VAL A 256 10.26 -10.56 -6.08
CA VAL A 256 10.14 -10.79 -4.63
C VAL A 256 8.70 -11.19 -4.25
N TYR A 257 7.70 -10.47 -4.77
CA TYR A 257 6.30 -10.82 -4.51
C TYR A 257 5.84 -12.08 -5.25
N ALA A 258 6.34 -12.35 -6.46
CA ALA A 258 6.12 -13.60 -7.16
C ALA A 258 6.69 -14.78 -6.36
N ALA A 259 7.92 -14.65 -5.84
CA ALA A 259 8.55 -15.65 -4.99
C ALA A 259 7.72 -15.87 -3.72
N TYR A 260 7.26 -14.80 -3.05
CA TYR A 260 6.37 -14.90 -1.91
C TYR A 260 5.08 -15.69 -2.24
N LEU A 261 4.35 -15.30 -3.29
CA LEU A 261 3.13 -15.99 -3.68
C LEU A 261 3.40 -17.46 -4.07
N HIS A 262 4.53 -17.73 -4.72
CA HIS A 262 4.95 -19.10 -5.03
C HIS A 262 5.26 -19.91 -3.76
N THR A 263 5.85 -19.31 -2.72
CA THR A 263 6.04 -19.99 -1.42
C THR A 263 4.73 -20.39 -0.77
N ARG A 264 3.65 -19.64 -1.02
CA ARG A 264 2.30 -19.91 -0.49
C ARG A 264 1.59 -21.06 -1.19
N LEU A 265 1.97 -21.35 -2.44
CA LEU A 265 1.46 -22.51 -3.18
C LEU A 265 2.24 -23.80 -2.85
N ASN A 266 3.49 -23.67 -2.39
CA ASN A 266 4.35 -24.79 -2.08
C ASN A 266 4.16 -25.30 -0.64
N ARG A 267 3.86 -26.60 -0.52
CA ARG A 267 3.57 -27.30 0.75
C ARG A 267 4.71 -27.29 1.81
N GLY A 268 5.90 -26.77 1.49
CA GLY A 268 7.07 -26.78 2.37
C GLY A 268 7.40 -25.46 3.08
N TRP A 269 6.86 -24.32 2.62
CA TRP A 269 7.24 -22.99 3.13
C TRP A 269 6.05 -22.31 3.82
N HIS A 270 5.78 -22.72 5.05
CA HIS A 270 4.70 -22.15 5.87
C HIS A 270 5.25 -21.26 7.00
N GLY A 271 4.40 -20.38 7.53
CA GLY A 271 4.72 -19.64 8.75
C GLY A 271 5.71 -18.49 8.52
N ARG A 272 6.67 -18.42 9.44
CA ARG A 272 7.62 -17.31 9.59
C ARG A 272 8.46 -17.04 8.33
N ARG A 273 8.90 -18.06 7.59
CA ARG A 273 9.76 -17.87 6.41
C ARG A 273 9.03 -17.13 5.28
N SER A 274 7.77 -17.50 5.04
CA SER A 274 6.92 -16.82 4.05
C SER A 274 6.61 -15.39 4.49
N ALA A 275 6.33 -15.17 5.78
CA ALA A 275 6.10 -13.83 6.34
C ALA A 275 7.35 -12.93 6.27
N VAL A 276 8.56 -13.46 6.48
CA VAL A 276 9.82 -12.71 6.27
C VAL A 276 9.98 -12.29 4.82
N LEU A 277 9.66 -13.17 3.86
CA LEU A 277 9.75 -12.82 2.45
C LEU A 277 8.74 -11.72 2.06
N ALA A 278 7.49 -11.80 2.53
CA ALA A 278 6.51 -10.72 2.37
C ALA A 278 6.97 -9.41 3.02
N ALA A 279 7.49 -9.47 4.25
CA ALA A 279 8.00 -8.29 4.96
C ALA A 279 9.21 -7.67 4.24
N SER A 280 10.08 -8.47 3.63
CA SER A 280 11.22 -7.96 2.84
C SER A 280 10.75 -7.16 1.62
N GLY A 281 9.61 -7.54 1.01
CA GLY A 281 8.98 -6.80 -0.07
C GLY A 281 8.69 -5.34 0.29
N PHE A 282 8.36 -5.04 1.55
CA PHE A 282 8.18 -3.67 2.03
C PHE A 282 9.40 -2.79 1.72
N VAL A 283 10.59 -3.28 2.08
CA VAL A 283 11.85 -2.55 1.87
C VAL A 283 12.12 -2.38 0.38
N VAL A 284 11.86 -3.41 -0.42
CA VAL A 284 12.07 -3.38 -1.87
C VAL A 284 11.15 -2.35 -2.53
N VAL A 285 9.87 -2.26 -2.14
CA VAL A 285 8.95 -1.23 -2.66
C VAL A 285 9.39 0.17 -2.27
N VAL A 286 9.85 0.37 -1.04
CA VAL A 286 10.39 1.68 -0.59
C VAL A 286 11.63 2.08 -1.41
N ILE A 287 12.55 1.14 -1.68
CA ILE A 287 13.71 1.41 -2.53
C ILE A 287 13.28 1.69 -3.96
N CYS A 288 12.38 0.88 -4.52
CA CYS A 288 11.90 1.04 -5.89
C CYS A 288 11.21 2.39 -6.12
N TYR A 289 10.40 2.83 -5.15
CA TYR A 289 9.64 4.06 -5.28
C TYR A 289 10.41 5.30 -4.82
N ILE A 290 10.95 5.31 -3.60
CA ILE A 290 11.69 6.47 -3.08
C ILE A 290 13.15 6.36 -3.49
N GLY A 291 13.83 5.26 -3.14
CA GLY A 291 15.27 5.11 -3.33
C GLY A 291 15.76 5.48 -4.74
N VAL A 292 15.13 4.94 -5.78
CA VAL A 292 15.52 5.23 -7.18
C VAL A 292 15.22 6.67 -7.59
N ASN A 293 14.09 7.23 -7.13
CA ASN A 293 13.80 8.65 -7.34
C ASN A 293 14.89 9.53 -6.73
N LEU A 294 15.45 9.10 -5.59
CA LEU A 294 16.50 9.83 -4.90
C LEU A 294 17.89 9.56 -5.48
N LEU A 295 18.05 8.64 -6.43
CA LEU A 295 19.33 8.41 -7.11
C LEU A 295 19.59 9.44 -8.22
N GLY A 296 18.57 10.17 -8.66
CA GLY A 296 18.71 11.23 -9.68
C GLY A 296 19.04 10.72 -11.09
N VAL A 297 19.18 9.40 -11.28
CA VAL A 297 19.57 8.75 -12.53
C VAL A 297 18.36 8.05 -13.16
N GLY A 298 18.18 8.24 -14.45
CA GLY A 298 17.16 7.55 -15.26
C GLY A 298 16.04 8.46 -15.75
N LEU A 299 15.30 7.97 -16.74
CA LEU A 299 14.27 8.71 -17.47
C LEU A 299 13.02 9.02 -16.62
N HIS A 300 12.95 8.45 -15.42
CA HIS A 300 11.84 8.59 -14.48
C HIS A 300 12.18 9.45 -13.24
N SER A 301 13.33 10.10 -13.18
CA SER A 301 13.73 10.92 -12.03
C SER A 301 12.89 12.20 -11.94
N TYR A 302 12.29 12.47 -10.77
CA TYR A 302 11.53 13.71 -10.51
C TYR A 302 12.37 14.82 -9.87
N GLY A 303 13.69 14.64 -9.76
CA GLY A 303 14.61 15.61 -9.16
C GLY A 303 15.38 15.07 -7.96
N TRP A 304 16.46 15.77 -7.60
CA TRP A 304 17.48 15.31 -6.65
C TRP A 304 17.59 16.27 -5.44
N PHE A 305 17.84 15.73 -4.24
CA PHE A 305 17.84 16.50 -2.98
C PHE A 305 19.10 17.34 -2.73
N LEU A 306 20.24 16.96 -3.30
CA LEU A 306 21.50 17.66 -3.10
C LEU A 306 21.85 18.41 -4.37
N GLY A 307 21.20 19.56 -4.57
CA GLY A 307 21.44 20.39 -5.76
C GLY A 307 22.94 20.55 -6.06
N SER A 308 23.28 20.40 -7.34
CA SER A 308 24.41 21.10 -7.95
C SER A 308 23.88 22.35 -8.64
#